data_AF-E5C9I3-F1
#
_entry.id   AF-E5C9I3-F1
#
_cell.length_a   1.000
_cell.length_b   1.000
_cell.length_c   1.000
_cell.angle_alpha   90.00
_cell.angle_beta   90.00
_cell.angle_gamma   90.00
#
_symmetry.space_group_name_H-M   'P 1'
#
loop_
_entity.id
_entity.type
_entity.pdbx_description
1 polymer ?
#
loop_
_entity_poly.entity_id
_entity_poly.type
_entity_poly.pdbx_seq_one_letter_code
_entity_poly.pdbx_strand_id
1 'polypeptide(L)'
;MIRLFHILFAAACIGSMFVYSHQFTDAYIVPKWCCVLFVLLWMLVCAAILALQRKSILVDMAIWGSIIVFSCWLQAVYGILQYVGLFSSHATFHVTGSFDNPAGFAACLCAGLPFVVFLIIHRNKYIRYAGWLAGGVMMLAIFLSHSRSGMVSVIAVCVMYLCGRFVHGRLWRRYLLSVSMIGLLIIGSYWLKKDSADGRMLIWRCGLEMVKDAPWTGHGIGSFEAKYMDYQADYFKEYDSQSRYAMLADNVKQPFNEYLGVLINFGIVGLALLLGIVGALVYCYEQNPTQEKRIALYVLLSIGIFSFFSYPFMYPFTWMVTFLAVIMLTADYLKRIKIGTWGRNIMYTATMMCFFWGLVRLGERTQSERSWQEASELALCHLYDEALPYYVSLKHRFKDNPYFLYNYAAVFTEAKEYEKALEIALECRKYWADYDLELMIGENYQEQKDLISAEKYYKNASMMCPSRFTPLYQLFKLYKQLGENIRAYETAEMIINKPVKINSMTIRMMKREMEKEILQRKG
;
A
#
# COMPACT_ATOMS: atom_id res chain seq x y z
N MET A 1 -8.35 -27.42 -21.38
CA MET A 1 -8.33 -27.22 -19.92
C MET A 1 -6.95 -26.86 -19.38
N ILE A 2 -5.90 -27.70 -19.48
CA ILE A 2 -4.56 -27.35 -18.94
C ILE A 2 -3.97 -26.09 -19.62
N ARG A 3 -4.01 -26.01 -20.96
CA ARG A 3 -3.59 -24.79 -21.69
C ARG A 3 -4.39 -23.55 -21.28
N LEU A 4 -5.70 -23.68 -21.09
CA LEU A 4 -6.57 -22.60 -20.61
C LEU A 4 -6.15 -22.12 -19.21
N PHE A 5 -5.75 -23.05 -18.32
CA PHE A 5 -5.26 -22.71 -16.98
C PHE A 5 -3.99 -21.85 -17.02
N HIS A 6 -3.05 -22.17 -17.91
CA HIS A 6 -1.86 -21.33 -18.13
C HIS A 6 -2.21 -19.95 -18.73
N ILE A 7 -3.17 -19.89 -19.66
CA ILE A 7 -3.65 -18.63 -20.24
C ILE A 7 -4.30 -17.75 -19.17
N LEU A 8 -5.15 -18.32 -18.33
CA LEU A 8 -5.77 -17.61 -17.21
C LEU A 8 -4.73 -17.12 -16.21
N PHE A 9 -3.71 -17.93 -15.89
CA PHE A 9 -2.62 -17.48 -15.03
C PHE A 9 -1.83 -16.31 -15.64
N ALA A 10 -1.53 -16.37 -16.94
CA ALA A 10 -0.90 -15.25 -17.65
C ALA A 10 -1.79 -13.99 -17.66
N ALA A 11 -3.10 -14.16 -17.86
CA ALA A 11 -4.07 -13.06 -17.76
C ALA A 11 -4.13 -12.47 -16.35
N ALA A 12 -4.03 -13.28 -15.30
CA ALA A 12 -3.95 -12.81 -13.92
C ALA A 12 -2.65 -12.02 -13.67
N CYS A 13 -1.50 -12.51 -14.15
CA CYS A 13 -0.22 -11.80 -14.03
C CYS A 13 -0.27 -10.44 -14.72
N ILE A 14 -0.71 -10.39 -15.98
CA ILE A 14 -0.82 -9.14 -16.74
C ILE A 14 -1.88 -8.22 -16.09
N GLY A 15 -3.04 -8.77 -15.74
CA GLY A 15 -4.13 -8.06 -15.10
C GLY A 15 -3.72 -7.39 -13.78
N SER A 16 -2.95 -8.10 -12.96
CA SER A 16 -2.46 -7.63 -11.67
C SER A 16 -1.42 -6.50 -11.75
N MET A 17 -0.81 -6.28 -12.91
CA MET A 17 0.24 -5.27 -13.11
C MET A 17 -0.22 -4.09 -13.95
N PHE A 18 -0.91 -4.36 -15.07
CA PHE A 18 -1.10 -3.39 -16.15
C PHE A 18 -2.51 -2.81 -16.23
N VAL A 19 -3.52 -3.42 -15.59
CA VAL A 19 -4.90 -2.90 -15.66
C VAL A 19 -4.97 -1.54 -14.99
N TYR A 20 -5.57 -0.59 -15.71
CA TYR A 20 -5.75 0.80 -15.33
C TYR A 20 -7.08 1.28 -15.89
N SER A 21 -7.86 2.02 -15.10
CA SER A 21 -9.16 2.52 -15.56
C SER A 21 -9.63 3.75 -14.79
N HIS A 22 -9.92 4.83 -15.52
CA HIS A 22 -10.53 6.05 -14.97
C HIS A 22 -12.01 5.88 -14.60
N GLN A 23 -12.62 4.74 -14.88
CA GLN A 23 -14.00 4.45 -14.47
C GLN A 23 -14.14 4.14 -12.96
N PHE A 24 -13.03 4.18 -12.23
CA PHE A 24 -12.96 3.93 -10.80
C PHE A 24 -12.32 5.14 -10.13
N THR A 25 -12.73 5.44 -8.90
CA THR A 25 -12.16 6.51 -8.07
C THR A 25 -10.67 6.29 -7.80
N ASP A 26 -10.26 5.05 -7.52
CA ASP A 26 -8.86 4.62 -7.59
C ASP A 26 -8.59 3.95 -8.94
N ALA A 27 -7.96 4.68 -9.85
CA ALA A 27 -7.69 4.20 -11.20
C ALA A 27 -6.59 3.12 -11.29
N TYR A 28 -5.77 2.95 -10.24
CA TYR A 28 -4.57 2.11 -10.28
C TYR A 28 -4.76 0.78 -9.56
N ILE A 29 -5.36 0.74 -8.38
CA ILE A 29 -5.31 -0.44 -7.50
C ILE A 29 -6.60 -1.24 -7.56
N VAL A 30 -7.75 -0.59 -7.43
CA VAL A 30 -9.06 -1.26 -7.44
C VAL A 30 -9.31 -2.05 -8.74
N PRO A 31 -9.06 -1.50 -9.95
CA PRO A 31 -9.20 -2.24 -11.20
C PRO A 31 -8.35 -3.51 -11.28
N LYS A 32 -7.12 -3.47 -10.74
CA LYS A 32 -6.22 -4.62 -10.69
C LYS A 32 -6.77 -5.72 -9.80
N TRP A 33 -7.27 -5.37 -8.61
CA TRP A 33 -7.94 -6.31 -7.71
C TRP A 33 -9.18 -6.93 -8.35
N CYS A 34 -10.05 -6.13 -8.97
CA CYS A 34 -11.24 -6.63 -9.65
C CYS A 34 -10.88 -7.60 -10.78
N CYS A 35 -9.89 -7.26 -11.61
CA CYS A 35 -9.42 -8.12 -12.69
C CYS A 35 -8.86 -9.44 -12.15
N VAL A 36 -8.00 -9.39 -11.14
CA VAL A 36 -7.38 -10.59 -10.55
C VAL A 36 -8.43 -11.49 -9.90
N LEU A 37 -9.35 -10.93 -9.11
CA LEU A 37 -10.43 -11.69 -8.49
C LEU A 37 -11.32 -12.36 -9.55
N PHE A 38 -11.67 -11.65 -10.63
CA PHE A 38 -12.41 -12.24 -11.74
C PHE A 38 -11.68 -13.45 -12.34
N VAL A 39 -10.40 -13.29 -12.67
CA VAL A 39 -9.62 -14.38 -13.28
C VAL A 39 -9.40 -15.54 -12.30
N LEU A 40 -9.18 -15.26 -11.00
CA LEU A 40 -9.05 -16.28 -9.95
C LEU A 40 -10.32 -17.12 -9.82
N LEU A 41 -11.51 -16.50 -9.88
CA LEU A 41 -12.80 -17.23 -9.86
C LEU A 41 -12.88 -18.25 -11.00
N TRP A 42 -12.47 -17.85 -12.22
CA TRP A 42 -12.42 -18.76 -13.37
C TRP A 42 -11.34 -19.85 -13.23
N MET A 43 -10.19 -19.53 -12.64
CA MET A 43 -9.17 -20.53 -12.36
C MET A 43 -9.64 -21.56 -11.33
N LEU A 44 -10.37 -21.15 -10.30
CA LEU A 44 -10.98 -22.07 -9.31
C LEU A 44 -11.97 -23.02 -9.97
N VAL A 45 -12.82 -22.52 -10.87
CA VAL A 45 -13.72 -23.37 -11.67
C VAL A 45 -12.95 -24.36 -12.53
N CYS A 46 -11.92 -23.91 -13.24
CA CYS A 46 -11.08 -24.79 -14.06
C CYS A 46 -10.41 -25.88 -13.22
N ALA A 47 -9.89 -25.52 -12.05
CA ALA A 47 -9.28 -26.46 -11.11
C ALA A 47 -10.29 -27.49 -10.59
N ALA A 48 -11.50 -27.04 -10.23
CA ALA A 48 -12.57 -27.92 -9.75
C ALA A 48 -13.04 -28.92 -10.83
N ILE A 49 -13.18 -28.48 -12.09
CA ILE A 49 -13.50 -29.37 -13.22
C ILE A 49 -12.39 -30.41 -13.44
N LEU A 50 -11.12 -29.98 -13.42
CA LEU A 50 -9.99 -30.91 -13.57
C LEU A 50 -9.95 -31.95 -12.44
N ALA A 51 -10.23 -31.51 -11.20
CA ALA A 51 -10.33 -32.40 -10.05
C ALA A 51 -11.43 -33.45 -10.25
N LEU A 52 -12.64 -33.05 -10.69
CA LEU A 52 -13.73 -33.98 -11.01
C LEU A 52 -13.34 -35.03 -12.05
N GLN A 53 -12.62 -34.61 -13.09
CA GLN A 53 -12.12 -35.48 -14.16
C GLN A 53 -11.01 -36.44 -13.71
N ARG A 54 -10.61 -36.42 -12.43
CA ARG A 54 -9.45 -37.15 -11.88
C ARG A 54 -8.15 -36.84 -12.61
N LYS A 55 -8.08 -35.72 -13.32
CA LYS A 55 -6.86 -35.25 -13.95
C LYS A 55 -6.08 -34.49 -12.90
N SER A 56 -4.87 -34.96 -12.58
CA SER A 56 -3.97 -34.18 -11.75
C SER A 56 -3.70 -32.85 -12.44
N ILE A 57 -3.82 -31.74 -11.69
CA ILE A 57 -3.31 -30.45 -12.12
C ILE A 57 -1.78 -30.55 -12.04
N LEU A 58 -1.16 -31.13 -13.07
CA LEU A 58 0.28 -31.09 -13.27
C LEU A 58 0.62 -29.68 -13.73
N VAL A 59 0.72 -28.77 -12.77
CA VAL A 59 1.23 -27.42 -13.01
C VAL A 59 2.72 -27.53 -13.21
N ASP A 60 3.18 -27.25 -14.42
CA ASP A 60 4.61 -27.07 -14.67
C ASP A 60 5.04 -25.72 -14.09
N MET A 61 5.77 -25.79 -12.97
CA MET A 61 6.25 -24.62 -12.24
C MET A 61 7.25 -23.80 -13.08
N ALA A 62 7.96 -24.42 -14.03
CA ALA A 62 8.85 -23.71 -14.93
C ALA A 62 8.06 -22.87 -15.94
N ILE A 63 6.91 -23.35 -16.43
CA ILE A 63 6.02 -22.57 -17.32
C ILE A 63 5.45 -21.38 -16.55
N TRP A 64 4.94 -21.59 -15.34
CA TRP A 64 4.39 -20.52 -14.51
C TRP A 64 5.45 -19.48 -14.11
N GLY A 65 6.65 -19.95 -13.74
CA GLY A 65 7.80 -19.08 -13.52
C GLY A 65 8.18 -18.28 -14.76
N SER A 66 8.14 -18.89 -15.96
CA SER A 66 8.42 -18.20 -17.21
C SER A 66 7.38 -17.12 -17.53
N ILE A 67 6.10 -17.37 -17.25
CA ILE A 67 5.02 -16.37 -17.39
C ILE A 67 5.29 -15.19 -16.45
N ILE A 68 5.62 -15.46 -15.18
CA ILE A 68 5.96 -14.41 -14.20
C ILE A 68 7.15 -13.57 -14.69
N VAL A 69 8.23 -14.21 -15.13
CA VAL A 69 9.42 -13.51 -15.62
C VAL A 69 9.09 -12.66 -16.84
N PHE A 70 8.30 -13.18 -17.78
CA PHE A 70 7.89 -12.43 -18.96
C PHE A 70 7.05 -11.19 -18.59
N SER A 71 6.06 -11.34 -17.69
CA SER A 71 5.27 -10.21 -17.20
C SER A 71 6.14 -9.16 -16.48
N CYS A 72 7.07 -9.60 -15.63
CA CYS A 72 8.00 -8.69 -14.95
C CYS A 72 8.97 -8.02 -15.92
N TRP A 73 9.42 -8.71 -16.95
CA TRP A 73 10.27 -8.14 -17.98
C TRP A 73 9.55 -7.05 -18.77
N LEU A 74 8.30 -7.27 -19.17
CA LEU A 74 7.47 -6.24 -19.81
C LEU A 74 7.33 -5.01 -18.91
N GLN A 75 7.09 -5.22 -17.61
CA GLN A 75 6.99 -4.14 -16.64
C GLN A 75 8.31 -3.38 -16.52
N ALA A 76 9.44 -4.09 -16.44
CA ALA A 76 10.77 -3.49 -16.35
C ALA A 76 11.09 -2.65 -17.59
N VAL A 77 10.79 -3.15 -18.79
CA VAL A 77 10.93 -2.40 -20.04
C VAL A 77 10.07 -1.14 -20.01
N TYR A 78 8.81 -1.25 -19.60
CA TYR A 78 7.92 -0.09 -19.50
C TYR A 78 8.48 1.00 -18.56
N GLY A 79 9.01 0.61 -17.39
CA GLY A 79 9.65 1.54 -16.47
C GLY A 79 10.93 2.18 -17.02
N ILE A 80 11.75 1.44 -17.79
CA ILE A 80 12.93 2.00 -18.45
C ILE A 80 12.52 3.01 -19.54
N LEU A 81 11.46 2.73 -20.30
CA LEU A 81 10.97 3.66 -21.32
C LEU A 81 10.39 4.94 -20.70
N GLN A 82 9.77 4.85 -19.52
CA GLN A 82 9.40 6.03 -18.71
C GLN A 82 10.63 6.84 -18.28
N TYR A 83 11.70 6.17 -17.83
CA TYR A 83 12.94 6.85 -17.44
C TYR A 83 13.57 7.66 -18.60
N VAL A 84 13.54 7.12 -19.82
CA VAL A 84 14.05 7.78 -21.03
C VAL A 84 13.12 8.90 -21.52
N GLY A 85 11.90 9.01 -20.98
CA GLY A 85 10.92 10.03 -21.37
C GLY A 85 10.10 9.68 -22.60
N LEU A 86 10.11 8.42 -23.06
CA LEU A 86 9.27 7.97 -24.17
C LEU A 86 7.81 7.76 -23.77
N PHE A 87 7.57 7.47 -22.48
CA PHE A 87 6.23 7.43 -21.89
C PHE A 87 6.17 8.43 -20.74
N SER A 88 4.98 9.02 -20.56
CA SER A 88 4.71 9.80 -19.35
C SER A 88 4.72 8.89 -18.13
N SER A 89 5.37 9.35 -17.08
CA SER A 89 5.25 8.83 -15.72
C SER A 89 4.42 9.78 -14.88
N HIS A 90 4.13 9.40 -13.63
CA HIS A 90 3.49 10.30 -12.69
C HIS A 90 4.29 11.61 -12.56
N ALA A 91 3.61 12.75 -12.47
CA ALA A 91 4.23 14.08 -12.41
C ALA A 91 5.28 14.23 -11.28
N THR A 92 5.24 13.37 -10.26
CA THR A 92 6.13 13.37 -9.10
C THR A 92 7.27 12.37 -9.17
N PHE A 93 7.20 11.34 -10.03
CA PHE A 93 8.16 10.24 -10.06
C PHE A 93 8.55 9.85 -11.48
N HIS A 94 9.86 9.77 -11.75
CA HIS A 94 10.35 9.42 -13.08
C HIS A 94 9.97 8.01 -13.56
N VAL A 95 9.86 7.03 -12.65
CA VAL A 95 9.63 5.63 -12.99
C VAL A 95 8.66 4.98 -12.02
N THR A 96 7.48 4.62 -12.49
CA THR A 96 6.45 3.90 -11.70
C THR A 96 5.92 2.67 -12.42
N GLY A 97 6.31 2.46 -13.68
CA GLY A 97 5.64 1.55 -14.60
C GLY A 97 4.13 1.84 -14.61
N SER A 98 3.33 0.78 -14.55
CA SER A 98 1.87 0.84 -14.47
C SER A 98 1.33 0.98 -13.03
N PHE A 99 2.17 1.33 -12.04
CA PHE A 99 1.75 1.51 -10.65
C PHE A 99 1.65 2.99 -10.28
N ASP A 100 0.95 3.24 -9.17
CA ASP A 100 0.80 4.54 -8.50
C ASP A 100 2.12 5.06 -7.91
N ASN A 101 3.04 4.15 -7.55
CA ASN A 101 4.26 4.46 -6.83
C ASN A 101 5.44 3.57 -7.30
N PRO A 102 6.70 4.08 -7.30
CA PRO A 102 7.89 3.25 -7.54
C PRO A 102 8.00 2.02 -6.61
N ALA A 103 7.39 2.07 -5.42
CA ALA A 103 7.32 0.95 -4.50
C ALA A 103 6.59 -0.27 -5.09
N GLY A 104 5.41 -0.09 -5.69
CA GLY A 104 4.66 -1.19 -6.32
C GLY A 104 5.39 -1.78 -7.51
N PHE A 105 5.99 -0.92 -8.33
CA PHE A 105 6.85 -1.31 -9.42
C PHE A 105 8.00 -2.23 -8.95
N ALA A 106 8.79 -1.75 -7.99
CA ALA A 106 9.93 -2.49 -7.47
C ALA A 106 9.50 -3.78 -6.76
N ALA A 107 8.39 -3.77 -6.00
CA ALA A 107 7.86 -4.95 -5.32
C ALA A 107 7.59 -6.09 -6.30
N CYS A 108 6.96 -5.79 -7.44
CA CYS A 108 6.65 -6.79 -8.46
C CYS A 108 7.91 -7.37 -9.08
N LEU A 109 8.87 -6.53 -9.45
CA LEU A 109 10.13 -7.00 -10.02
C LEU A 109 10.95 -7.83 -9.02
N CYS A 110 11.00 -7.42 -7.75
CA CYS A 110 11.70 -8.16 -6.69
C CYS A 110 11.05 -9.53 -6.42
N ALA A 111 9.72 -9.61 -6.46
CA ALA A 111 8.98 -10.86 -6.29
C ALA A 111 9.19 -11.81 -7.48
N GLY A 112 9.26 -11.29 -8.70
CA GLY A 112 9.46 -12.08 -9.93
C GLY A 112 10.91 -12.50 -10.19
N LEU A 113 11.89 -11.74 -9.71
CA LEU A 113 13.31 -11.93 -10.05
C LEU A 113 13.83 -13.37 -9.76
N PRO A 114 13.52 -14.02 -8.63
CA PRO A 114 14.02 -15.37 -8.38
C PRO A 114 13.53 -16.42 -9.38
N PHE A 115 12.37 -16.21 -10.03
CA PHE A 115 11.88 -17.12 -11.08
C PHE A 115 12.75 -17.13 -12.33
N VAL A 116 13.60 -16.11 -12.55
CA VAL A 116 14.57 -16.08 -13.66
C VAL A 116 15.51 -17.29 -13.62
N VAL A 117 15.75 -17.87 -12.43
CA VAL A 117 16.56 -19.09 -12.28
C VAL A 117 16.03 -20.24 -13.12
N PHE A 118 14.70 -20.39 -13.29
CA PHE A 118 14.12 -21.42 -14.15
C PHE A 118 14.59 -21.33 -15.61
N LEU A 119 14.77 -20.11 -16.12
CA LEU A 119 15.25 -19.88 -17.48
C LEU A 119 16.77 -20.08 -17.58
N ILE A 120 17.53 -19.66 -16.55
CA ILE A 120 19.00 -19.75 -16.55
C ILE A 120 19.49 -21.21 -16.49
N ILE A 121 18.80 -22.08 -15.76
CA ILE A 121 19.16 -23.50 -15.65
C ILE A 121 18.62 -24.35 -16.81
N HIS A 122 17.90 -23.74 -17.75
CA HIS A 122 17.29 -24.44 -18.85
C HIS A 122 18.35 -25.05 -19.80
N ARG A 123 18.08 -26.24 -20.33
CA ARG A 123 19.02 -26.97 -21.21
C ARG A 123 19.34 -26.23 -22.51
N ASN A 124 18.36 -25.50 -23.05
CA ASN A 124 18.52 -24.72 -24.28
C ASN A 124 19.31 -23.42 -24.02
N LYS A 125 20.44 -23.25 -24.70
CA LYS A 125 21.32 -22.06 -24.59
C LYS A 125 20.60 -20.73 -24.86
N TYR A 126 19.64 -20.70 -25.79
CA TYR A 126 18.92 -19.46 -26.13
C TYR A 126 17.98 -19.03 -25.00
N ILE A 127 17.28 -19.99 -24.37
CA ILE A 127 16.42 -19.73 -23.21
C ILE A 127 17.26 -19.25 -22.02
N ARG A 128 18.46 -19.82 -21.85
CA ARG A 128 19.42 -19.35 -20.83
C ARG A 128 19.86 -17.90 -21.06
N TYR A 129 20.19 -17.53 -22.30
CA TYR A 129 20.55 -16.15 -22.62
C TYR A 129 19.37 -15.18 -22.43
N ALA A 130 18.16 -15.59 -22.80
CA ALA A 130 16.95 -14.82 -22.52
C ALA A 130 16.74 -14.63 -21.01
N GLY A 131 17.00 -15.65 -20.19
CA GLY A 131 16.95 -15.55 -18.72
C GLY A 131 17.94 -14.52 -18.17
N TRP A 132 19.20 -14.55 -18.60
CA TRP A 132 20.20 -13.56 -18.19
C TRP A 132 19.83 -12.14 -18.62
N LEU A 133 19.35 -11.97 -19.85
CA LEU A 133 18.89 -10.67 -20.36
C LEU A 133 17.70 -10.16 -19.54
N ALA A 134 16.69 -11.00 -19.31
CA ALA A 134 15.50 -10.63 -18.54
C ALA A 134 15.87 -10.22 -17.11
N GLY A 135 16.71 -11.01 -16.43
CA GLY A 135 17.22 -10.68 -15.10
C GLY A 135 17.99 -9.36 -15.09
N GLY A 136 18.89 -9.13 -16.05
CA GLY A 136 19.64 -7.87 -16.16
C GLY A 136 18.75 -6.64 -16.36
N VAL A 137 17.74 -6.75 -17.24
CA VAL A 137 16.76 -5.67 -17.49
C VAL A 137 15.94 -5.37 -16.24
N MET A 138 15.46 -6.40 -15.53
CA MET A 138 14.72 -6.23 -14.28
C MET A 138 15.57 -5.54 -13.21
N MET A 139 16.83 -5.96 -13.04
CA MET A 139 17.77 -5.34 -12.11
C MET A 139 17.99 -3.86 -12.43
N LEU A 140 18.28 -3.54 -13.69
CA LEU A 140 18.47 -2.16 -14.15
C LEU A 140 17.24 -1.30 -13.84
N ALA A 141 16.04 -1.79 -14.15
CA ALA A 141 14.79 -1.07 -13.90
C ALA A 141 14.56 -0.80 -12.40
N ILE A 142 14.89 -1.74 -11.52
CA ILE A 142 14.80 -1.54 -10.06
C ILE A 142 15.73 -0.41 -9.61
N PHE A 143 16.97 -0.35 -10.11
CA PHE A 143 17.90 0.71 -9.76
C PHE A 143 17.44 2.08 -10.30
N LEU A 144 16.95 2.14 -11.55
CA LEU A 144 16.41 3.36 -12.15
C LEU A 144 15.15 3.87 -11.46
N SER A 145 14.37 2.99 -10.81
CA SER A 145 13.21 3.39 -10.01
C SER A 145 13.55 4.16 -8.73
N HIS A 146 14.83 4.20 -8.33
CA HIS A 146 15.29 4.75 -7.05
C HIS A 146 14.57 4.17 -5.81
N SER A 147 13.97 2.97 -5.93
CA SER A 147 13.32 2.28 -4.84
C SER A 147 14.35 1.61 -3.92
N ARG A 148 14.64 2.25 -2.78
CA ARG A 148 15.59 1.74 -1.78
C ARG A 148 15.22 0.35 -1.26
N SER A 149 13.94 0.12 -0.98
CA SER A 149 13.43 -1.18 -0.52
C SER A 149 13.67 -2.27 -1.57
N GLY A 150 13.52 -1.93 -2.86
CA GLY A 150 13.81 -2.84 -3.97
C GLY A 150 15.30 -3.17 -4.07
N MET A 151 16.17 -2.15 -4.05
CA MET A 151 17.62 -2.34 -4.07
C MET A 151 18.10 -3.22 -2.90
N VAL A 152 17.65 -2.93 -1.67
CA VAL A 152 18.04 -3.70 -0.49
C VAL A 152 17.56 -5.15 -0.59
N SER A 153 16.31 -5.37 -0.99
CA SER A 153 15.76 -6.73 -1.16
C SER A 153 16.55 -7.56 -2.17
N VAL A 154 16.77 -7.01 -3.37
CA VAL A 154 17.52 -7.67 -4.43
C VAL A 154 18.94 -8.00 -4.01
N ILE A 155 19.67 -7.01 -3.47
CA ILE A 155 21.07 -7.23 -3.10
C ILE A 155 21.14 -8.25 -1.96
N ALA A 156 20.22 -8.22 -1.00
CA ALA A 156 20.16 -9.20 0.08
C ALA A 156 19.97 -10.63 -0.46
N VAL A 157 19.04 -10.83 -1.41
CA VAL A 157 18.82 -12.13 -2.05
C VAL A 157 20.07 -12.58 -2.82
N CYS A 158 20.72 -11.69 -3.57
CA CYS A 158 21.97 -11.98 -4.27
C CYS A 158 23.09 -12.38 -3.29
N VAL A 159 23.28 -11.62 -2.21
CA VAL A 159 24.29 -11.89 -1.17
C VAL A 159 24.03 -13.26 -0.53
N MET A 160 22.79 -13.56 -0.15
CA MET A 160 22.46 -14.86 0.45
C MET A 160 22.69 -16.02 -0.53
N TYR A 161 22.35 -15.84 -1.81
CA TYR A 161 22.64 -16.83 -2.83
C TYR A 161 24.15 -17.07 -2.99
N LEU A 162 24.95 -15.99 -3.08
CA LEU A 162 26.41 -16.06 -3.25
C LEU A 162 27.09 -16.65 -2.01
N CYS A 163 26.72 -16.22 -0.81
CA CYS A 163 27.23 -16.78 0.44
C CYS A 163 26.93 -18.27 0.55
N GLY A 164 25.73 -18.71 0.18
CA GLY A 164 25.36 -20.12 0.15
C GLY A 164 26.19 -20.96 -0.83
N ARG A 165 26.74 -20.34 -1.89
CA ARG A 165 27.54 -21.02 -2.92
C ARG A 165 29.04 -21.02 -2.61
N PHE A 166 29.58 -19.91 -2.13
CA PHE A 166 31.03 -19.70 -2.03
C PHE A 166 31.59 -19.85 -0.61
N VAL A 167 30.79 -19.60 0.43
CA VAL A 167 31.25 -19.74 1.82
C VAL A 167 31.15 -21.21 2.22
N HIS A 168 32.30 -21.87 2.34
CA HIS A 168 32.39 -23.25 2.81
C HIS A 168 32.61 -23.27 4.33
N GLY A 169 31.94 -24.18 5.05
CA GLY A 169 32.04 -24.29 6.52
C GLY A 169 30.68 -24.35 7.23
N ARG A 170 30.68 -24.16 8.56
CA ARG A 170 29.46 -24.20 9.38
C ARG A 170 28.43 -23.17 8.91
N LEU A 171 27.17 -23.56 8.86
CA LEU A 171 26.04 -22.73 8.39
C LEU A 171 26.00 -21.34 9.04
N TRP A 172 26.28 -21.22 10.34
CA TRP A 172 26.26 -19.94 11.05
C TRP A 172 27.23 -18.88 10.48
N ARG A 173 28.38 -19.28 9.91
CA ARG A 173 29.32 -18.34 9.27
C ARG A 173 28.75 -17.74 8.00
N ARG A 174 27.95 -18.52 7.25
CA ARG A 174 27.26 -18.05 6.03
C ARG A 174 26.22 -16.99 6.40
N TYR A 175 25.38 -17.30 7.37
CA TYR A 175 24.35 -16.38 7.85
C TYR A 175 24.95 -15.11 8.46
N LEU A 176 26.01 -15.22 9.27
CA LEU A 176 26.67 -14.07 9.87
C LEU A 176 27.23 -13.11 8.80
N LEU A 177 27.92 -13.63 7.78
CA LEU A 177 28.44 -12.81 6.68
C LEU A 177 27.32 -12.16 5.86
N SER A 178 26.26 -12.91 5.55
CA SER A 178 25.10 -12.36 4.83
C SER A 178 24.41 -11.26 5.64
N VAL A 179 24.17 -11.48 6.94
CA VAL A 179 23.56 -10.49 7.84
C VAL A 179 24.44 -9.25 7.97
N SER A 180 25.76 -9.41 8.09
CA SER A 180 26.70 -8.28 8.13
C SER A 180 26.66 -7.44 6.85
N MET A 181 26.64 -8.07 5.67
CA MET A 181 26.56 -7.35 4.40
C MET A 181 25.20 -6.67 4.21
N ILE A 182 24.11 -7.33 4.60
CA ILE A 182 22.77 -6.73 4.59
C ILE A 182 22.71 -5.52 5.53
N GLY A 183 23.30 -5.62 6.73
CA GLY A 183 23.42 -4.50 7.66
C GLY A 183 24.14 -3.30 7.06
N LEU A 184 25.28 -3.52 6.38
CA LEU A 184 26.00 -2.47 5.67
C LEU A 184 25.18 -1.83 4.55
N LEU A 185 24.39 -2.61 3.81
CA LEU A 185 23.51 -2.12 2.76
C LEU A 185 22.37 -1.26 3.31
N ILE A 186 21.80 -1.65 4.45
CA ILE A 186 20.79 -0.86 5.14
C ILE A 186 21.39 0.49 5.56
N ILE A 187 22.60 0.49 6.14
CA ILE A 187 23.32 1.72 6.51
C ILE A 187 23.58 2.58 5.27
N GLY A 188 24.09 2.01 4.17
CA GLY A 188 24.29 2.76 2.92
C GLY A 188 22.99 3.34 2.36
N SER A 189 21.89 2.58 2.39
CA SER A 189 20.57 3.02 1.93
C SER A 189 19.96 4.14 2.77
N TYR A 190 20.31 4.20 4.05
CA TYR A 190 19.92 5.29 4.95
C TYR A 190 20.51 6.62 4.46
N TRP A 191 21.82 6.64 4.20
CA TRP A 191 22.53 7.84 3.74
C TRP A 191 22.13 8.31 2.34
N LEU A 192 21.70 7.41 1.45
CA LEU A 192 21.23 7.77 0.10
C LEU A 192 19.97 8.65 0.10
N LYS A 193 19.09 8.55 1.12
CA LYS A 193 17.86 9.35 1.20
C LYS A 193 17.43 9.54 2.66
N LYS A 194 18.24 10.26 3.41
CA LYS A 194 18.14 10.44 4.87
C LYS A 194 16.75 10.91 5.31
N ASP A 195 16.23 12.00 4.72
CA ASP A 195 14.93 12.59 5.09
C ASP A 195 13.77 11.59 5.00
N SER A 196 13.76 10.77 3.95
CA SER A 196 12.72 9.74 3.79
C SER A 196 12.88 8.58 4.79
N ALA A 197 14.11 8.29 5.23
CA ALA A 197 14.33 7.30 6.30
C ALA A 197 13.94 7.86 7.67
N ASP A 198 14.28 9.12 7.96
CA ASP A 198 13.93 9.79 9.22
C ASP A 198 12.41 9.96 9.35
N GLY A 199 11.70 10.26 8.25
CA GLY A 199 10.23 10.26 8.23
C GLY A 199 9.63 8.88 8.56
N ARG A 200 10.19 7.79 8.04
CA ARG A 200 9.77 6.43 8.40
C ARG A 200 10.09 6.08 9.86
N MET A 201 11.20 6.59 10.39
CA MET A 201 11.53 6.41 11.80
C MET A 201 10.49 7.06 12.72
N LEU A 202 9.99 8.25 12.38
CA LEU A 202 8.85 8.86 13.08
C LEU A 202 7.62 7.94 13.01
N ILE A 203 7.28 7.47 11.80
CA ILE A 203 6.13 6.58 11.60
C ILE A 203 6.21 5.33 12.46
N TRP A 204 7.39 4.72 12.52
CA TRP A 204 7.61 3.53 13.34
C TRP A 204 7.58 3.85 14.84
N ARG A 205 8.10 5.00 15.26
CA ARG A 205 8.04 5.43 16.65
C ARG A 205 6.58 5.60 17.10
N CYS A 206 5.78 6.38 16.37
CA CYS A 206 4.36 6.57 16.69
C CYS A 206 3.58 5.24 16.58
N GLY A 207 3.88 4.41 15.57
CA GLY A 207 3.28 3.10 15.42
C GLY A 207 3.61 2.14 16.58
N LEU A 208 4.81 2.23 17.18
CA LEU A 208 5.15 1.47 18.38
C LEU A 208 4.38 1.95 19.61
N GLU A 209 4.08 3.25 19.74
CA GLU A 209 3.18 3.74 20.79
C GLU A 209 1.77 3.13 20.63
N MET A 210 1.25 3.01 19.41
CA MET A 210 0.00 2.28 19.16
C MET A 210 0.09 0.82 19.66
N VAL A 211 1.19 0.12 19.35
CA VAL A 211 1.39 -1.26 19.81
C VAL A 211 1.42 -1.35 21.35
N LYS A 212 1.95 -0.35 22.06
CA LYS A 212 1.97 -0.35 23.52
C LYS A 212 0.57 -0.27 24.13
N ASP A 213 -0.36 0.40 23.47
CA ASP A 213 -1.75 0.52 23.96
C ASP A 213 -2.56 -0.77 23.78
N ALA A 214 -2.24 -1.59 22.77
CA ALA A 214 -2.90 -2.87 22.52
C ALA A 214 -1.91 -3.99 22.13
N PRO A 215 -1.02 -4.43 23.03
CA PRO A 215 0.12 -5.27 22.66
C PRO A 215 -0.24 -6.71 22.30
N TRP A 216 -1.30 -7.27 22.88
CA TRP A 216 -1.61 -8.70 22.73
C TRP A 216 -2.35 -9.01 21.44
N THR A 217 -3.49 -8.35 21.23
CA THR A 217 -4.40 -8.59 20.11
C THR A 217 -4.44 -7.47 19.08
N GLY A 218 -3.71 -6.37 19.31
CA GLY A 218 -3.74 -5.20 18.44
C GLY A 218 -5.05 -4.44 18.52
N HIS A 219 -5.18 -3.45 17.63
CA HIS A 219 -6.34 -2.57 17.51
C HIS A 219 -7.37 -3.03 16.46
N GLY A 220 -7.13 -4.15 15.77
CA GLY A 220 -7.97 -4.65 14.68
C GLY A 220 -7.55 -4.12 13.31
N ILE A 221 -8.15 -4.71 12.27
CA ILE A 221 -7.87 -4.38 10.86
C ILE A 221 -8.27 -2.93 10.55
N GLY A 222 -7.43 -2.21 9.81
CA GLY A 222 -7.70 -0.82 9.41
C GLY A 222 -7.39 0.22 10.50
N SER A 223 -6.93 -0.24 11.68
CA SER A 223 -6.66 0.65 12.82
C SER A 223 -5.54 1.66 12.58
N PHE A 224 -4.58 1.35 11.71
CA PHE A 224 -3.53 2.30 11.32
C PHE A 224 -4.15 3.55 10.67
N GLU A 225 -4.95 3.39 9.61
CA GLU A 225 -5.63 4.52 8.96
C GLU A 225 -6.58 5.24 9.93
N ALA A 226 -7.26 4.50 10.80
CA ALA A 226 -8.24 5.06 11.74
C ALA A 226 -7.65 5.89 12.88
N LYS A 227 -6.38 5.67 13.26
CA LYS A 227 -5.82 6.23 14.51
C LYS A 227 -4.42 6.81 14.40
N TYR A 228 -3.59 6.39 13.44
CA TYR A 228 -2.16 6.73 13.42
C TYR A 228 -1.90 8.24 13.51
N MET A 229 -2.70 9.05 12.80
CA MET A 229 -2.50 10.50 12.79
C MET A 229 -2.77 11.15 14.16
N ASP A 230 -3.60 10.53 15.02
CA ASP A 230 -3.79 10.98 16.40
C ASP A 230 -2.53 10.76 17.24
N TYR A 231 -1.89 9.59 17.13
CA TYR A 231 -0.61 9.32 17.78
C TYR A 231 0.50 10.24 17.28
N GLN A 232 0.51 10.57 15.99
CA GLN A 232 1.43 11.56 15.44
C GLN A 232 1.16 12.95 16.02
N ALA A 233 -0.11 13.35 16.15
CA ALA A 233 -0.48 14.62 16.77
C ALA A 233 -0.05 14.69 18.25
N ASP A 234 -0.27 13.62 19.01
CA ASP A 234 0.10 13.56 20.43
C ASP A 234 1.63 13.61 20.63
N TYR A 235 2.39 12.96 19.74
CA TYR A 235 3.85 13.10 19.71
C TYR A 235 4.31 14.56 19.59
N PHE A 236 3.68 15.35 18.71
CA PHE A 236 4.05 16.77 18.53
C PHE A 236 3.51 17.68 19.64
N LYS A 237 2.43 17.28 20.32
CA LYS A 237 1.97 17.96 21.55
C LYS A 237 2.97 17.79 22.69
N GLU A 238 3.60 16.62 22.82
CA GLU A 238 4.55 16.33 23.91
C GLU A 238 5.96 16.88 23.64
N TYR A 239 6.50 16.69 22.42
CA TYR A 239 7.92 16.98 22.11
C TYR A 239 8.15 18.30 21.34
N ASP A 240 7.13 19.15 21.28
CA ASP A 240 7.03 20.39 20.50
C ASP A 240 7.14 20.21 18.97
N SER A 241 6.43 21.09 18.27
CA SER A 241 6.41 21.27 16.83
C SER A 241 7.76 21.67 16.21
N GLN A 242 8.77 21.99 17.03
CA GLN A 242 10.14 22.24 16.57
C GLN A 242 11.03 20.99 16.52
N SER A 243 10.49 19.81 16.85
CA SER A 243 11.29 18.58 16.76
C SER A 243 11.83 18.38 15.33
N ARG A 244 12.98 17.69 15.21
CA ARG A 244 13.62 17.39 13.90
C ARG A 244 12.70 16.72 12.87
N TYR A 245 11.60 16.13 13.34
CA TYR A 245 10.63 15.43 12.52
C TYR A 245 9.51 16.31 11.98
N ALA A 246 9.31 17.52 12.50
CA ALA A 246 8.18 18.37 12.13
C ALA A 246 8.11 18.71 10.63
N MET A 247 9.27 18.91 10.00
CA MET A 247 9.38 19.17 8.56
C MET A 247 9.20 17.89 7.71
N LEU A 248 9.37 16.72 8.32
CA LEU A 248 9.25 15.41 7.66
C LEU A 248 7.85 14.81 7.83
N ALA A 249 7.18 15.12 8.93
CA ALA A 249 5.82 14.70 9.21
C ALA A 249 4.87 15.15 8.11
N ASP A 250 4.04 14.21 7.70
CA ASP A 250 3.03 14.39 6.68
C ASP A 250 1.86 13.47 7.00
N ASN A 251 0.85 13.52 6.15
CA ASN A 251 -0.31 12.66 6.25
C ASN A 251 0.01 11.25 5.72
N VAL A 252 -0.13 10.23 6.57
CA VAL A 252 0.39 8.88 6.30
C VAL A 252 -0.72 7.84 6.35
N LYS A 253 -0.82 7.04 5.29
CA LYS A 253 -1.83 5.97 5.16
C LYS A 253 -1.31 4.59 5.54
N GLN A 254 0.00 4.40 5.58
CA GLN A 254 0.61 3.09 5.81
C GLN A 254 1.89 3.16 6.65
N PRO A 255 2.20 2.10 7.44
CA PRO A 255 3.37 2.07 8.30
C PRO A 255 4.71 1.93 7.55
N PHE A 256 4.67 1.64 6.24
CA PHE A 256 5.85 1.28 5.43
C PHE A 256 6.69 0.14 6.04
N ASN A 257 6.04 -0.71 6.83
CA ASN A 257 6.58 -1.92 7.44
C ASN A 257 5.39 -2.85 7.75
N GLU A 258 5.24 -3.92 6.97
CA GLU A 258 4.12 -4.85 7.10
C GLU A 258 4.14 -5.59 8.45
N TYR A 259 5.32 -5.83 9.03
CA TYR A 259 5.44 -6.49 10.33
C TYR A 259 4.93 -5.60 11.46
N LEU A 260 5.23 -4.30 11.38
CA LEU A 260 4.64 -3.31 12.28
C LEU A 260 3.12 -3.22 12.04
N GLY A 261 2.66 -3.27 10.79
CA GLY A 261 1.24 -3.34 10.47
C GLY A 261 0.54 -4.56 11.10
N VAL A 262 1.17 -5.74 11.08
CA VAL A 262 0.66 -6.94 11.75
C VAL A 262 0.61 -6.75 13.26
N LEU A 263 1.63 -6.16 13.88
CA LEU A 263 1.63 -5.84 15.32
C LEU A 263 0.52 -4.85 15.68
N ILE A 264 0.32 -3.79 14.89
CA ILE A 264 -0.72 -2.79 15.15
C ILE A 264 -2.11 -3.42 15.03
N ASN A 265 -2.35 -4.23 13.99
CA ASN A 265 -3.66 -4.82 13.73
C ASN A 265 -3.97 -6.01 14.65
N PHE A 266 -2.99 -6.85 14.96
CA PHE A 266 -3.20 -8.17 15.60
C PHE A 266 -2.30 -8.45 16.81
N GLY A 267 -1.46 -7.49 17.20
CA GLY A 267 -0.56 -7.61 18.35
C GLY A 267 0.48 -8.72 18.20
N ILE A 268 1.07 -9.08 19.33
CA ILE A 268 2.07 -10.15 19.44
C ILE A 268 1.49 -11.49 19.01
N VAL A 269 0.19 -11.74 19.21
CA VAL A 269 -0.47 -12.97 18.76
C VAL A 269 -0.42 -13.10 17.24
N GLY A 270 -0.75 -12.03 16.50
CA GLY A 270 -0.66 -12.03 15.05
C GLY A 270 0.77 -12.21 14.54
N LEU A 271 1.74 -11.55 15.17
CA LEU A 271 3.14 -11.72 14.82
C LEU A 271 3.64 -13.14 15.08
N ALA A 272 3.26 -13.75 16.20
CA ALA A 272 3.60 -15.13 16.53
C ALA A 272 3.01 -16.12 15.51
N LEU A 273 1.77 -15.91 15.07
CA LEU A 273 1.14 -16.71 14.02
C LEU A 273 1.89 -16.59 12.69
N LEU A 274 2.27 -15.36 12.30
CA LEU A 274 3.06 -15.13 11.09
C LEU A 274 4.41 -15.87 11.14
N LEU A 275 5.12 -15.77 12.26
CA LEU A 275 6.38 -16.48 12.48
C LEU A 275 6.19 -18.01 12.46
N GLY A 276 5.08 -18.51 13.02
CA GLY A 276 4.70 -19.92 12.97
C GLY A 276 4.48 -20.41 11.52
N ILE A 277 3.79 -19.61 10.69
CA ILE A 277 3.61 -19.91 9.26
C ILE A 277 4.97 -19.96 8.55
N VAL A 278 5.83 -18.96 8.76
CA VAL A 278 7.17 -18.93 8.18
C VAL A 278 7.98 -20.16 8.61
N GLY A 279 7.96 -20.52 9.89
CA GLY A 279 8.62 -21.72 10.42
C GLY A 279 8.10 -23.01 9.77
N ALA A 280 6.78 -23.14 9.61
CA ALA A 280 6.16 -24.28 8.93
C ALA A 280 6.57 -24.38 7.45
N LEU A 281 6.71 -23.25 6.75
CA LEU A 281 7.16 -23.21 5.35
C LEU A 281 8.64 -23.61 5.21
N VAL A 282 9.49 -23.15 6.12
CA VAL A 282 10.91 -23.56 6.18
C VAL A 282 11.01 -25.05 6.49
N TYR A 283 10.23 -25.56 7.44
CA TYR A 283 10.15 -26.99 7.72
C TYR A 283 9.74 -27.79 6.47
N CYS A 284 8.72 -27.34 5.72
CA CYS A 284 8.30 -27.98 4.47
C CYS A 284 9.42 -28.04 3.41
N TYR A 285 10.31 -27.04 3.38
CA TYR A 285 11.48 -27.02 2.52
C TYR A 285 12.54 -28.03 2.96
N GLU A 286 12.90 -28.03 4.25
CA GLU A 286 13.98 -28.88 4.78
C GLU A 286 13.68 -30.38 4.62
N GLN A 287 12.40 -30.77 4.70
CA GLN A 287 11.98 -32.17 4.54
C GLN A 287 12.20 -32.72 3.13
N ASN A 288 12.12 -31.89 2.09
CA ASN A 288 12.36 -32.31 0.71
C ASN A 288 12.86 -31.13 -0.13
N PRO A 289 14.17 -30.82 -0.08
CA PRO A 289 14.73 -29.66 -0.75
C PRO A 289 14.86 -29.90 -2.27
N THR A 290 14.04 -29.20 -3.05
CA THR A 290 14.12 -29.18 -4.51
C THR A 290 14.54 -27.79 -5.02
N GLN A 291 14.98 -27.69 -6.27
CA GLN A 291 15.29 -26.38 -6.89
C GLN A 291 14.07 -25.46 -6.92
N GLU A 292 12.88 -26.00 -7.23
CA GLU A 292 11.61 -25.26 -7.21
C GLU A 292 11.33 -24.65 -5.84
N LYS A 293 11.41 -25.46 -4.77
CA LYS A 293 11.19 -24.97 -3.41
C LYS A 293 12.25 -23.95 -2.97
N ARG A 294 13.49 -24.11 -3.44
CA ARG A 294 14.55 -23.13 -3.19
C ARG A 294 14.23 -21.78 -3.84
N ILE A 295 13.71 -21.78 -5.07
CA ILE A 295 13.24 -20.56 -5.74
C ILE A 295 12.10 -19.93 -4.93
N ALA A 296 11.10 -20.73 -4.52
CA ALA A 296 10.00 -20.25 -3.68
C ALA A 296 10.47 -19.60 -2.37
N LEU A 297 11.47 -20.17 -1.71
CA LEU A 297 12.09 -19.58 -0.52
C LEU A 297 12.72 -18.21 -0.82
N TYR A 298 13.47 -18.08 -1.93
CA TYR A 298 14.06 -16.80 -2.31
C TYR A 298 13.01 -15.75 -2.71
N VAL A 299 11.87 -16.17 -3.28
CA VAL A 299 10.73 -15.28 -3.54
C VAL A 299 10.17 -14.74 -2.22
N LEU A 300 9.85 -15.62 -1.26
CA LEU A 300 9.32 -15.21 0.04
C LEU A 300 10.31 -14.36 0.82
N LEU A 301 11.60 -14.66 0.70
CA LEU A 301 12.67 -13.89 1.33
C LEU A 301 12.82 -12.50 0.70
N SER A 302 12.73 -12.40 -0.63
CA SER A 302 12.71 -11.13 -1.36
C SER A 302 11.55 -10.25 -0.89
N ILE A 303 10.34 -10.81 -0.85
CA ILE A 303 9.13 -10.12 -0.41
C ILE A 303 9.22 -9.76 1.07
N GLY A 304 9.70 -10.67 1.92
CA GLY A 304 9.87 -10.44 3.36
C GLY A 304 10.82 -9.28 3.67
N ILE A 305 12.00 -9.25 3.01
CA ILE A 305 12.95 -8.15 3.17
C ILE A 305 12.35 -6.83 2.67
N PHE A 306 11.65 -6.86 1.53
CA PHE A 306 10.97 -5.68 1.00
C PHE A 306 9.88 -5.15 1.97
N SER A 307 9.20 -6.06 2.68
CA SER A 307 8.12 -5.77 3.64
C SER A 307 8.59 -5.06 4.91
N PHE A 308 9.88 -5.08 5.26
CA PHE A 308 10.41 -4.27 6.37
C PHE A 308 10.40 -2.77 6.09
N PHE A 309 10.42 -2.40 4.81
CA PHE A 309 10.66 -1.03 4.37
C PHE A 309 9.59 -0.53 3.38
N SER A 310 8.53 -1.30 3.16
CA SER A 310 7.48 -0.98 2.19
C SER A 310 6.24 -1.85 2.43
N TYR A 311 5.29 -1.77 1.51
CA TYR A 311 3.95 -2.36 1.61
C TYR A 311 3.62 -3.22 0.37
N PRO A 312 4.40 -4.28 0.09
CA PRO A 312 4.22 -5.06 -1.12
C PRO A 312 2.81 -5.66 -1.23
N PHE A 313 2.12 -5.93 -0.11
CA PHE A 313 0.81 -6.59 -0.10
C PHE A 313 -0.38 -5.67 -0.39
N MET A 314 -0.13 -4.38 -0.66
CA MET A 314 -1.15 -3.51 -1.27
C MET A 314 -1.50 -3.95 -2.70
N TYR A 315 -0.55 -4.61 -3.38
CA TYR A 315 -0.66 -4.97 -4.79
C TYR A 315 -1.08 -6.45 -4.97
N PRO A 316 -2.03 -6.76 -5.86
CA PRO A 316 -2.51 -8.14 -6.01
C PRO A 316 -1.46 -9.10 -6.60
N PHE A 317 -0.50 -8.60 -7.37
CA PHE A 317 0.55 -9.43 -7.95
C PHE A 317 1.42 -10.12 -6.89
N THR A 318 1.81 -9.39 -5.84
CA THR A 318 2.66 -9.91 -4.77
C THR A 318 1.93 -10.98 -3.96
N TRP A 319 0.63 -10.81 -3.72
CA TRP A 319 -0.23 -11.85 -3.15
C TRP A 319 -0.22 -13.12 -3.98
N MET A 320 -0.40 -12.98 -5.29
CA MET A 320 -0.45 -14.13 -6.20
C MET A 320 0.88 -14.89 -6.24
N VAL A 321 2.00 -14.17 -6.29
CA VAL A 321 3.34 -14.75 -6.25
C VAL A 321 3.65 -15.40 -4.90
N THR A 322 3.23 -14.77 -3.80
CA THR A 322 3.37 -15.33 -2.44
C THR A 322 2.59 -16.63 -2.30
N PHE A 323 1.33 -16.65 -2.77
CA PHE A 323 0.50 -17.85 -2.74
C PHE A 323 1.08 -18.97 -3.59
N LEU A 324 1.61 -18.65 -4.78
CA LEU A 324 2.31 -19.63 -5.61
C LEU A 324 3.54 -20.20 -4.89
N ALA A 325 4.36 -19.36 -4.25
CA ALA A 325 5.52 -19.81 -3.50
C ALA A 325 5.13 -20.72 -2.32
N VAL A 326 4.06 -20.39 -1.61
CA VAL A 326 3.49 -21.24 -0.54
C VAL A 326 3.03 -22.60 -1.09
N ILE A 327 2.34 -22.62 -2.24
CA ILE A 327 1.95 -23.87 -2.91
C ILE A 327 3.18 -24.70 -3.29
N MET A 328 4.21 -24.08 -3.88
CA MET A 328 5.44 -24.78 -4.28
C MET A 328 6.11 -25.47 -3.07
N LEU A 329 6.12 -24.82 -1.90
CA LEU A 329 6.69 -25.37 -0.67
C LEU A 329 5.84 -26.51 -0.08
N THR A 330 4.52 -26.41 -0.17
CA THR A 330 3.56 -27.32 0.49
C THR A 330 3.01 -28.43 -0.42
N ALA A 331 3.31 -28.40 -1.73
CA ALA A 331 2.74 -29.29 -2.73
C ALA A 331 2.85 -30.79 -2.39
N ASP A 332 3.98 -31.22 -1.81
CA ASP A 332 4.20 -32.62 -1.44
C ASP A 332 3.23 -33.11 -0.35
N TYR A 333 2.87 -32.23 0.59
CA TYR A 333 1.93 -32.51 1.66
C TYR A 333 0.49 -32.48 1.14
N LEU A 334 0.17 -31.50 0.29
CA LEU A 334 -1.14 -31.40 -0.35
C LEU A 334 -1.46 -32.66 -1.18
N LYS A 335 -0.46 -33.22 -1.88
CA LYS A 335 -0.61 -34.46 -2.66
C LYS A 335 -0.91 -35.71 -1.81
N ARG A 336 -0.54 -35.70 -0.52
CA ARG A 336 -0.82 -36.83 0.41
C ARG A 336 -2.27 -36.86 0.87
N ILE A 337 -2.99 -35.75 0.77
CA ILE A 337 -4.39 -35.66 1.15
C ILE A 337 -5.23 -36.39 0.09
N LYS A 338 -5.75 -37.57 0.46
CA LYS A 338 -6.66 -38.33 -0.39
C LYS A 338 -8.10 -37.89 -0.13
N ILE A 339 -8.71 -37.24 -1.11
CA ILE A 339 -10.12 -36.83 -1.05
C ILE A 339 -10.97 -37.91 -1.73
N GLY A 340 -11.95 -38.46 -1.00
CA GLY A 340 -12.92 -39.41 -1.54
C GLY A 340 -13.83 -38.80 -2.61
N THR A 341 -14.57 -39.64 -3.33
CA THR A 341 -15.48 -39.20 -4.42
C THR A 341 -16.56 -38.23 -3.92
N TRP A 342 -17.16 -38.52 -2.77
CA TRP A 342 -18.16 -37.66 -2.12
C TRP A 342 -17.57 -36.31 -1.71
N GLY A 343 -16.41 -36.31 -1.03
CA GLY A 343 -15.72 -35.07 -0.65
C GLY A 343 -15.35 -34.20 -1.84
N ARG A 344 -14.98 -34.81 -2.97
CA ARG A 344 -14.71 -34.08 -4.22
C ARG A 344 -15.95 -33.44 -4.82
N ASN A 345 -17.09 -34.15 -4.81
CA ASN A 345 -18.34 -33.59 -5.29
C ASN A 345 -18.80 -32.42 -4.41
N ILE A 346 -18.67 -32.53 -3.08
CA ILE A 346 -18.94 -31.43 -2.13
C ILE A 346 -18.02 -30.24 -2.39
N MET A 347 -16.71 -30.48 -2.57
CA MET A 347 -15.76 -29.41 -2.86
C MET A 347 -16.08 -28.73 -4.20
N TYR A 348 -16.48 -29.49 -5.22
CA TYR A 348 -16.90 -28.95 -6.50
C TYR A 348 -18.17 -28.11 -6.40
N THR A 349 -19.22 -28.60 -5.72
CA THR A 349 -20.47 -27.84 -5.54
C THR A 349 -20.22 -26.58 -4.71
N ALA A 350 -19.42 -26.67 -3.65
CA ALA A 350 -18.99 -25.51 -2.87
C ALA A 350 -18.22 -24.51 -3.75
N THR A 351 -17.29 -24.97 -4.59
CA THR A 351 -16.54 -24.10 -5.51
C THR A 351 -17.45 -23.40 -6.51
N MET A 352 -18.46 -24.11 -7.05
CA MET A 352 -19.44 -23.53 -7.96
C MET A 352 -20.33 -22.49 -7.26
N MET A 353 -20.79 -22.77 -6.03
CA MET A 353 -21.53 -21.79 -5.24
C MET A 353 -20.68 -20.55 -4.94
N CYS A 354 -19.43 -20.74 -4.51
CA CYS A 354 -18.48 -19.64 -4.30
C CYS A 354 -18.19 -18.87 -5.58
N PHE A 355 -18.15 -19.53 -6.74
CA PHE A 355 -17.96 -18.89 -8.04
C PHE A 355 -19.13 -17.96 -8.38
N PHE A 356 -20.36 -18.46 -8.34
CA PHE A 356 -21.54 -17.64 -8.64
C PHE A 356 -21.71 -16.49 -7.63
N TRP A 357 -21.55 -16.78 -6.34
CA TRP A 357 -21.56 -15.75 -5.30
C TRP A 357 -20.46 -14.71 -5.52
N GLY A 358 -19.24 -15.15 -5.82
CA GLY A 358 -18.10 -14.29 -6.09
C GLY A 358 -18.31 -13.39 -7.30
N LEU A 359 -18.91 -13.91 -8.38
CA LEU A 359 -19.26 -13.12 -9.57
C LEU A 359 -20.31 -12.05 -9.27
N VAL A 360 -21.36 -12.40 -8.53
CA VAL A 360 -22.40 -11.43 -8.12
C VAL A 360 -21.78 -10.32 -7.28
N ARG A 361 -21.02 -10.68 -6.23
CA ARG A 361 -20.34 -9.72 -5.35
C ARG A 361 -19.34 -8.84 -6.08
N LEU A 362 -18.59 -9.41 -7.03
CA LEU A 362 -17.62 -8.66 -7.83
C LEU A 362 -18.32 -7.70 -8.81
N GLY A 363 -19.44 -8.13 -9.41
CA GLY A 363 -20.29 -7.30 -10.25
C GLY A 363 -20.88 -6.13 -9.45
N GLU A 364 -21.45 -6.40 -8.29
CA GLU A 364 -21.96 -5.38 -7.36
C GLU A 364 -20.88 -4.39 -6.94
N ARG A 365 -19.68 -4.87 -6.58
CA ARG A 365 -18.56 -4.00 -6.21
C ARG A 365 -18.14 -3.12 -7.39
N THR A 366 -17.95 -3.71 -8.57
CA THR A 366 -17.53 -2.99 -9.78
C THR A 366 -18.55 -1.92 -10.18
N GLN A 367 -19.84 -2.24 -10.11
CA GLN A 367 -20.91 -1.29 -10.40
C GLN A 367 -20.92 -0.15 -9.38
N SER A 368 -20.80 -0.46 -8.09
CA SER A 368 -20.82 0.54 -7.02
C SER A 368 -19.65 1.51 -7.12
N GLU A 369 -18.46 1.03 -7.47
CA GLU A 369 -17.27 1.87 -7.72
C GLU A 369 -17.46 2.79 -8.92
N ARG A 370 -18.06 2.28 -10.02
CA ARG A 370 -18.37 3.10 -11.20
C ARG A 370 -19.40 4.18 -10.91
N SER A 371 -20.49 3.83 -10.23
CA SER A 371 -21.50 4.80 -9.83
C SER A 371 -20.95 5.84 -8.85
N TRP A 372 -19.99 5.46 -7.99
CA TRP A 372 -19.29 6.43 -7.15
C TRP A 372 -18.41 7.37 -7.98
N GLN A 373 -17.68 6.85 -8.97
CA GLN A 373 -16.89 7.68 -9.89
C GLN A 373 -17.78 8.68 -10.65
N GLU A 374 -18.92 8.24 -11.18
CA GLU A 374 -19.90 9.10 -11.85
C GLU A 374 -20.40 10.20 -10.90
N ALA A 375 -20.75 9.85 -9.65
CA ALA A 375 -21.18 10.82 -8.65
C ALA A 375 -20.07 11.84 -8.33
N SER A 376 -18.82 11.40 -8.26
CA SER A 376 -17.67 12.28 -8.02
C SER A 376 -17.41 13.21 -9.20
N GLU A 377 -17.61 12.76 -10.44
CA GLU A 377 -17.48 13.61 -11.64
C GLU A 377 -18.55 14.70 -11.68
N LEU A 378 -19.80 14.35 -11.37
CA LEU A 378 -20.90 15.32 -11.23
C LEU A 378 -20.60 16.36 -10.14
N ALA A 379 -20.10 15.91 -8.99
CA ALA A 379 -19.72 16.79 -7.89
C ALA A 379 -18.58 17.74 -8.27
N LEU A 380 -17.57 17.28 -9.02
CA LEU A 380 -16.49 18.12 -9.54
C LEU A 380 -16.99 19.19 -10.53
N CYS A 381 -18.09 18.91 -11.23
CA CYS A 381 -18.79 19.88 -12.08
C CYS A 381 -19.75 20.80 -11.30
N HIS A 382 -19.74 20.76 -9.97
CA HIS A 382 -20.65 21.50 -9.08
C HIS A 382 -22.14 21.17 -9.24
N LEU A 383 -22.47 20.00 -9.81
CA LEU A 383 -23.85 19.51 -10.00
C LEU A 383 -24.30 18.68 -8.79
N TYR A 384 -24.40 19.32 -7.62
CA TYR A 384 -24.62 18.61 -6.35
C TYR A 384 -26.01 17.95 -6.25
N ASP A 385 -27.05 18.59 -6.81
CA ASP A 385 -28.41 18.04 -6.81
C ASP A 385 -28.50 16.71 -7.57
N GLU A 386 -27.67 16.54 -8.61
CA GLU A 386 -27.57 15.30 -9.39
C GLU A 386 -26.63 14.29 -8.71
N ALA A 387 -25.56 14.75 -8.07
CA ALA A 387 -24.56 13.88 -7.44
C ALA A 387 -25.06 13.24 -6.13
N LEU A 388 -25.70 14.01 -5.25
CA LEU A 388 -26.09 13.56 -3.90
C LEU A 388 -26.99 12.31 -3.87
N PRO A 389 -28.00 12.14 -4.76
CA PRO A 389 -28.79 10.92 -4.84
C PRO A 389 -27.95 9.65 -5.02
N TYR A 390 -26.88 9.72 -5.82
CA TYR A 390 -25.95 8.59 -5.99
C TYR A 390 -25.26 8.25 -4.67
N TYR A 391 -24.72 9.25 -3.97
CA TYR A 391 -24.07 9.03 -2.67
C TYR A 391 -25.03 8.43 -1.63
N VAL A 392 -26.26 8.95 -1.54
CA VAL A 392 -27.29 8.40 -0.64
C VAL A 392 -27.54 6.92 -0.96
N SER A 393 -27.71 6.60 -2.25
CA SER A 393 -27.94 5.22 -2.69
C SER A 393 -26.75 4.30 -2.38
N LEU A 394 -25.51 4.82 -2.43
CA LEU A 394 -24.28 4.05 -2.25
C LEU A 394 -23.84 3.94 -0.79
N LYS A 395 -24.34 4.80 0.13
CA LYS A 395 -23.92 4.84 1.55
C LYS A 395 -23.97 3.46 2.22
N HIS A 396 -25.01 2.68 1.98
CA HIS A 396 -25.14 1.35 2.59
C HIS A 396 -24.09 0.34 2.11
N ARG A 397 -23.53 0.51 0.90
CA ARG A 397 -22.51 -0.38 0.31
C ARG A 397 -21.09 -0.03 0.72
N PHE A 398 -20.85 1.25 1.04
CA PHE A 398 -19.55 1.80 1.39
C PHE A 398 -19.49 2.35 2.81
N LYS A 399 -20.34 1.82 3.71
CA LYS A 399 -20.51 2.32 5.09
C LYS A 399 -19.21 2.43 5.89
N ASP A 400 -18.24 1.57 5.61
CA ASP A 400 -16.94 1.49 6.27
C ASP A 400 -15.78 1.96 5.37
N ASN A 401 -16.06 2.46 4.17
CA ASN A 401 -15.02 2.97 3.28
C ASN A 401 -14.76 4.46 3.60
N PRO A 402 -13.61 4.80 4.20
CA PRO A 402 -13.33 6.17 4.63
C PRO A 402 -13.25 7.14 3.46
N TYR A 403 -12.71 6.72 2.31
CA TYR A 403 -12.55 7.58 1.14
C TYR A 403 -13.91 7.96 0.52
N PHE A 404 -14.85 7.01 0.52
CA PHE A 404 -16.23 7.28 0.11
C PHE A 404 -16.90 8.26 1.06
N LEU A 405 -16.82 8.01 2.37
CA LEU A 405 -17.44 8.87 3.38
C LEU A 405 -16.85 10.29 3.36
N TYR A 406 -15.53 10.43 3.21
CA TYR A 406 -14.88 11.73 3.08
C TYR A 406 -15.37 12.49 1.86
N ASN A 407 -15.37 11.83 0.69
CA ASN A 407 -15.84 12.46 -0.54
C ASN A 407 -17.31 12.84 -0.41
N TYR A 408 -18.15 12.00 0.20
CA TYR A 408 -19.55 12.32 0.45
C TYR A 408 -19.72 13.53 1.38
N ALA A 409 -18.96 13.59 2.48
CA ALA A 409 -18.96 14.75 3.39
C ALA A 409 -18.47 16.02 2.69
N ALA A 410 -17.47 15.92 1.81
CA ALA A 410 -16.96 17.03 1.01
C ALA A 410 -18.07 17.61 0.11
N VAL A 411 -18.83 16.74 -0.58
CA VAL A 411 -19.94 17.19 -1.44
C VAL A 411 -21.00 17.93 -0.64
N PHE A 412 -21.38 17.45 0.55
CA PHE A 412 -22.32 18.19 1.41
C PHE A 412 -21.73 19.52 1.94
N THR A 413 -20.43 19.55 2.25
CA THR A 413 -19.75 20.77 2.71
C THR A 413 -19.79 21.84 1.62
N GLU A 414 -19.46 21.47 0.38
CA GLU A 414 -19.52 22.36 -0.79
C GLU A 414 -20.95 22.79 -1.15
N ALA A 415 -21.93 21.90 -0.94
CA ALA A 415 -23.36 22.22 -1.06
C ALA A 415 -23.88 23.08 0.12
N LYS A 416 -23.04 23.42 1.10
CA LYS A 416 -23.36 24.19 2.31
C LYS A 416 -24.39 23.52 3.22
N GLU A 417 -24.57 22.21 3.09
CA GLU A 417 -25.40 21.40 4.00
C GLU A 417 -24.56 20.93 5.21
N TYR A 418 -24.06 21.90 5.99
CA TYR A 418 -23.03 21.67 7.00
C TYR A 418 -23.42 20.66 8.09
N GLU A 419 -24.70 20.58 8.46
CA GLU A 419 -25.19 19.64 9.48
C GLU A 419 -25.02 18.18 9.02
N LYS A 420 -25.45 17.87 7.79
CA LYS A 420 -25.28 16.54 7.20
C LYS A 420 -23.82 16.26 6.87
N ALA A 421 -23.09 17.26 6.38
CA ALA A 421 -21.65 17.15 6.13
C ALA A 421 -20.90 16.71 7.40
N LEU A 422 -21.20 17.36 8.53
CA LEU A 422 -20.60 17.05 9.81
C LEU A 422 -20.95 15.64 10.30
N GLU A 423 -22.20 15.20 10.17
CA GLU A 423 -22.60 13.83 10.53
C GLU A 423 -21.77 12.79 9.78
N ILE A 424 -21.66 12.94 8.45
CA ILE A 424 -20.90 12.01 7.59
C ILE A 424 -19.40 12.12 7.85
N ALA A 425 -18.85 13.32 8.08
CA ALA A 425 -17.44 13.53 8.38
C ALA A 425 -17.05 12.88 9.72
N LEU A 426 -17.89 12.99 10.75
CA LEU A 426 -17.69 12.32 12.04
C LEU A 426 -17.87 10.79 11.93
N GLU A 427 -18.73 10.30 11.03
CA GLU A 427 -18.80 8.88 10.69
C GLU A 427 -17.50 8.40 10.02
N CYS A 428 -16.99 9.16 9.04
CA CYS A 428 -15.70 8.93 8.37
C CYS A 428 -14.55 8.85 9.38
N ARG A 429 -14.54 9.76 10.35
CA ARG A 429 -13.47 9.90 11.34
C ARG A 429 -13.25 8.66 12.21
N LYS A 430 -14.25 7.78 12.32
CA LYS A 430 -14.13 6.50 13.03
C LYS A 430 -13.20 5.52 12.30
N TYR A 431 -13.09 5.64 10.98
CA TYR A 431 -12.31 4.75 10.11
C TYR A 431 -11.03 5.40 9.60
N TRP A 432 -10.93 6.73 9.65
CA TRP A 432 -9.80 7.45 9.10
C TRP A 432 -9.48 8.71 9.90
N ALA A 433 -8.30 8.73 10.51
CA ALA A 433 -7.70 9.91 11.12
C ALA A 433 -6.86 10.60 10.05
N ASP A 434 -7.27 11.78 9.60
CA ASP A 434 -6.65 12.45 8.47
C ASP A 434 -6.64 13.96 8.66
N TYR A 435 -5.52 14.58 8.23
CA TYR A 435 -5.33 16.01 8.33
C TYR A 435 -6.41 16.82 7.59
N ASP A 436 -6.79 16.41 6.37
CA ASP A 436 -7.76 17.15 5.56
C ASP A 436 -9.19 16.93 6.09
N LEU A 437 -9.49 15.74 6.62
CA LEU A 437 -10.75 15.46 7.30
C LEU A 437 -10.91 16.31 8.57
N GLU A 438 -9.86 16.47 9.38
CA GLU A 438 -9.91 17.34 10.57
C GLU A 438 -10.17 18.81 10.19
N LEU A 439 -9.57 19.30 9.11
CA LEU A 439 -9.84 20.64 8.60
C LEU A 439 -11.31 20.80 8.17
N MET A 440 -11.84 19.83 7.42
CA MET A 440 -13.23 19.85 6.97
C MET A 440 -14.22 19.79 8.14
N ILE A 441 -13.93 18.97 9.16
CA ILE A 441 -14.77 18.93 10.38
C ILE A 441 -14.72 20.28 11.09
N GLY A 442 -13.53 20.88 11.23
CA GLY A 442 -13.36 22.20 11.83
C GLY A 442 -14.12 23.30 11.08
N GLU A 443 -14.08 23.29 9.76
CA GLU A 443 -14.82 24.23 8.90
C GLU A 443 -16.34 24.08 9.08
N ASN A 444 -16.85 22.85 9.03
CA ASN A 444 -18.27 22.60 9.23
C ASN A 444 -18.76 23.05 10.62
N TYR A 445 -17.98 22.85 11.68
CA TYR A 445 -18.30 23.38 13.01
C TYR A 445 -18.27 24.91 13.06
N GLN A 446 -17.29 25.53 12.41
CA GLN A 446 -17.16 26.99 12.37
C GLN A 446 -18.37 27.64 11.67
N GLU A 447 -18.82 27.07 10.55
CA GLU A 447 -20.01 27.52 9.83
C GLU A 447 -21.30 27.33 10.65
N GLN A 448 -21.37 26.28 11.47
CA GLN A 448 -22.44 26.08 12.46
C GLN A 448 -22.32 26.94 13.72
N LYS A 449 -21.29 27.80 13.80
CA LYS A 449 -20.98 28.68 14.95
C LYS A 449 -20.57 27.94 16.24
N ASP A 450 -20.22 26.65 16.17
CA ASP A 450 -19.55 25.96 17.27
C ASP A 450 -18.03 26.17 17.16
N LEU A 451 -17.62 27.36 17.61
CA LEU A 451 -16.25 27.83 17.47
C LEU A 451 -15.27 27.06 18.39
N ILE A 452 -15.76 26.47 19.49
CA ILE A 452 -14.94 25.69 20.42
C ILE A 452 -14.55 24.36 19.77
N SER A 453 -15.52 23.67 19.15
CA SER A 453 -15.24 22.44 18.41
C SER A 453 -14.34 22.73 17.21
N ALA A 454 -14.60 23.79 16.44
CA ALA A 454 -13.76 24.19 15.32
C ALA A 454 -12.28 24.40 15.73
N GLU A 455 -12.03 25.12 16.83
CA GLU A 455 -10.70 25.36 17.37
C GLU A 455 -9.97 24.04 17.69
N LYS A 456 -10.67 23.09 18.32
CA LYS A 456 -10.12 21.77 18.67
C LYS A 456 -9.63 21.02 17.43
N TYR A 457 -10.45 20.93 16.39
CA TYR A 457 -10.12 20.21 15.16
C TYR A 457 -8.98 20.89 14.39
N TYR A 458 -8.96 22.22 14.29
CA TYR A 458 -7.84 22.93 13.66
C TYR A 458 -6.52 22.78 14.43
N LYS A 459 -6.55 22.83 15.77
CA LYS A 459 -5.36 22.55 16.60
C LYS A 459 -4.87 21.12 16.38
N ASN A 460 -5.78 20.15 16.33
CA ASN A 460 -5.41 18.77 16.09
C ASN A 460 -4.79 18.58 14.70
N ALA A 461 -5.39 19.12 13.65
CA ALA A 461 -4.81 19.14 12.30
C ALA A 461 -3.41 19.79 12.25
N SER A 462 -3.20 20.89 12.98
CA SER A 462 -1.89 21.52 13.11
C SER A 462 -0.84 20.59 13.73
N MET A 463 -1.23 19.74 14.67
CA MET A 463 -0.33 18.80 15.32
C MET A 463 -0.13 17.51 14.51
N MET A 464 -1.15 17.08 13.76
CA MET A 464 -1.04 15.98 12.81
C MET A 464 0.04 16.25 11.76
N CYS A 465 0.06 17.46 11.18
CA CYS A 465 1.03 17.84 10.15
C CYS A 465 1.66 19.22 10.48
N PRO A 466 2.65 19.29 11.38
CA PRO A 466 3.22 20.56 11.86
C PRO A 466 3.85 21.42 10.78
N SER A 467 4.20 20.89 9.62
CA SER A 467 4.76 21.68 8.51
C SER A 467 3.71 22.45 7.70
N ARG A 468 2.42 22.15 7.85
CA ARG A 468 1.32 22.75 7.09
C ARG A 468 0.89 24.09 7.70
N PHE A 469 0.50 25.03 6.85
CA PHE A 469 0.13 26.40 7.23
C PHE A 469 -1.38 26.59 7.38
N THR A 470 -2.19 25.83 6.64
CA THR A 470 -3.64 25.96 6.60
C THR A 470 -4.31 25.90 7.99
N PRO A 471 -3.95 24.99 8.91
CA PRO A 471 -4.64 24.93 10.21
C PRO A 471 -4.42 26.19 11.04
N LEU A 472 -3.20 26.73 11.04
CA LEU A 472 -2.89 28.00 11.73
C LEU A 472 -3.64 29.17 11.09
N TYR A 473 -3.73 29.17 9.76
CA TYR A 473 -4.48 30.21 9.05
C TYR A 473 -5.99 30.15 9.37
N GLN A 474 -6.57 28.96 9.50
CA GLN A 474 -7.97 28.81 9.94
C GLN A 474 -8.15 29.20 11.41
N LEU A 475 -7.21 28.85 12.30
CA LEU A 475 -7.22 29.32 13.69
C LEU A 475 -7.16 30.85 13.78
N PHE A 476 -6.33 31.51 12.96
CA PHE A 476 -6.29 32.97 12.90
C PHE A 476 -7.66 33.57 12.55
N LYS A 477 -8.31 33.06 11.49
CA LYS A 477 -9.65 33.50 11.09
C LYS A 477 -10.68 33.27 12.19
N LEU A 478 -10.64 32.11 12.83
CA LEU A 478 -11.51 31.75 13.93
C LEU A 478 -11.37 32.72 15.12
N TYR A 479 -10.14 33.04 15.54
CA TYR A 479 -9.89 33.98 16.63
C TYR A 479 -10.29 35.42 16.28
N LYS A 480 -10.12 35.84 15.01
CA LYS A 480 -10.65 37.13 14.54
C LYS A 480 -12.17 37.18 14.62
N GLN A 481 -12.86 36.10 14.26
CA GLN A 481 -14.32 35.98 14.36
C GLN A 481 -14.80 35.99 15.83
N LEU A 482 -14.03 35.41 16.74
CA LEU A 482 -14.30 35.44 18.19
C LEU A 482 -13.98 36.81 18.84
N GLY A 483 -13.25 37.69 18.15
CA GLY A 483 -12.72 38.93 18.74
C GLY A 483 -11.52 38.72 19.68
N GLU A 484 -10.93 37.51 19.70
CA GLU A 484 -9.75 37.17 20.50
C GLU A 484 -8.46 37.72 19.86
N ASN A 485 -8.32 39.05 19.89
CA ASN A 485 -7.23 39.75 19.20
C ASN A 485 -5.82 39.33 19.65
N ILE A 486 -5.64 38.90 20.91
CA ILE A 486 -4.33 38.44 21.40
C ILE A 486 -3.95 37.13 20.71
N ARG A 487 -4.82 36.10 20.78
CA ARG A 487 -4.54 34.80 20.15
C ARG A 487 -4.46 34.88 18.63
N ALA A 488 -5.28 35.73 18.01
CA ALA A 488 -5.16 36.00 16.58
C ALA A 488 -3.76 36.54 16.23
N TYR A 489 -3.25 37.50 17.00
CA TYR A 489 -1.92 38.07 16.78
C TYR A 489 -0.80 37.05 17.00
N GLU A 490 -0.86 36.29 18.09
CA GLU A 490 0.11 35.20 18.37
C GLU A 490 0.13 34.18 17.21
N THR A 491 -1.04 33.81 16.70
CA THR A 491 -1.17 32.87 15.58
C THR A 491 -0.60 33.47 14.28
N ALA A 492 -0.83 34.76 14.04
CA ALA A 492 -0.26 35.48 12.90
C ALA A 492 1.28 35.51 12.95
N GLU A 493 1.86 35.78 14.13
CA GLU A 493 3.31 35.72 14.34
C GLU A 493 3.86 34.30 14.12
N MET A 494 3.15 33.27 14.62
CA MET A 494 3.52 31.88 14.35
C MET A 494 3.56 31.59 12.84
N ILE A 495 2.55 32.03 12.07
CA ILE A 495 2.50 31.83 10.61
C ILE A 495 3.68 32.51 9.91
N ILE A 496 4.01 33.76 10.25
CA ILE A 496 5.12 34.50 9.63
C ILE A 496 6.45 33.80 9.89
N ASN A 497 6.69 33.41 11.14
CA ASN A 497 7.96 32.84 11.59
C ASN A 497 8.11 31.35 11.24
N LYS A 498 7.03 30.67 10.86
CA LYS A 498 7.06 29.25 10.52
C LYS A 498 7.94 28.96 9.30
N PRO A 499 8.82 27.95 9.35
CA PRO A 499 9.65 27.56 8.22
C PRO A 499 8.79 26.93 7.11
N VAL A 500 9.15 27.20 5.85
CA VAL A 500 8.38 26.75 4.68
C VAL A 500 9.00 25.48 4.10
N LYS A 501 8.28 24.35 4.15
CA LYS A 501 8.71 23.07 3.55
C LYS A 501 8.70 23.11 2.02
N ILE A 502 7.60 23.60 1.44
CA ILE A 502 7.42 23.74 -0.02
C ILE A 502 6.94 25.16 -0.29
N ASN A 503 7.67 25.91 -1.10
CA ASN A 503 7.31 27.29 -1.42
C ASN A 503 6.15 27.32 -2.43
N SER A 504 4.98 27.79 -2.00
CA SER A 504 3.80 27.95 -2.84
C SER A 504 3.29 29.40 -2.82
N MET A 505 2.53 29.78 -3.85
CA MET A 505 1.86 31.09 -3.86
C MET A 505 0.90 31.24 -2.68
N THR A 506 0.15 30.19 -2.33
CA THR A 506 -0.79 30.18 -1.20
C THR A 506 -0.09 30.51 0.11
N ILE A 507 1.06 29.90 0.40
CA ILE A 507 1.82 30.18 1.62
C ILE A 507 2.34 31.62 1.63
N ARG A 508 2.82 32.12 0.48
CA ARG A 508 3.25 33.53 0.36
C ARG A 508 2.10 34.50 0.58
N MET A 509 0.90 34.18 0.11
CA MET A 509 -0.31 34.99 0.34
C MET A 509 -0.69 34.99 1.82
N MET A 510 -0.75 33.81 2.45
CA MET A 510 -1.04 33.69 3.89
C MET A 510 -0.06 34.53 4.73
N LYS A 511 1.26 34.42 4.49
CA LYS A 511 2.26 35.21 5.22
C LYS A 511 2.09 36.72 5.02
N ARG A 512 1.89 37.17 3.78
CA ARG A 512 1.67 38.60 3.46
C ARG A 512 0.42 39.16 4.13
N GLU A 513 -0.64 38.37 4.21
CA GLU A 513 -1.87 38.75 4.90
C GLU A 513 -1.61 38.94 6.40
N MET A 514 -0.90 38.00 7.04
CA MET A 514 -0.53 38.11 8.46
C MET A 514 0.38 39.31 8.72
N GLU A 515 1.34 39.59 7.83
CA GLU A 515 2.23 40.76 7.93
C GLU A 515 1.44 42.08 7.90
N LYS A 516 0.45 42.20 7.02
CA LYS A 516 -0.43 43.38 6.94
C LYS A 516 -1.26 43.56 8.22
N GLU A 517 -1.84 42.48 8.73
CA GLU A 517 -2.64 42.50 9.96
C GLU A 517 -1.81 42.93 11.18
N ILE A 518 -0.56 42.46 11.29
CA ILE A 518 0.35 42.86 12.37
C ILE A 518 0.75 44.34 12.25
N LEU A 519 0.99 44.84 11.04
CA LEU A 519 1.33 46.24 10.80
C LEU A 519 0.17 47.19 11.14
N GLN A 520 -1.06 46.84 10.79
CA GLN A 520 -2.26 47.63 11.08
C GLN A 520 -2.57 47.78 12.57
N ARG A 521 -2.03 46.91 13.43
CA ARG A 521 -2.21 46.99 14.88
C ARG A 521 -1.08 47.76 15.59
N LYS A 522 0.09 47.88 14.93
CA LYS A 522 1.25 48.61 15.46
C LYS A 522 1.21 50.11 15.14
N GLY A 523 0.49 50.50 14.08
CA GLY A 523 0.11 51.88 13.79
C GLY A 523 -1.23 52.21 14.40
#